data_AF-A0A7Y2T2K7-F1
#
_entry.id   AF-A0A7Y2T2K7-F1
#
_cell.length_a   1.000
_cell.length_b   1.000
_cell.length_c   1.000
_cell.angle_alpha   90.00
_cell.angle_beta   90.00
_cell.angle_gamma   90.00
#
_symmetry.space_group_name_H-M   'P 1'
#
loop_
_entity.id
_entity.type
_entity.pdbx_description
1 polymer ?
#
loop_
_entity_poly.entity_id
_entity_poly.type
_entity_poly.pdbx_seq_one_letter_code
_entity_poly.pdbx_strand_id
1 'polypeptide(L)'
;MKYIFPSIFFLFFQCLSLNAQFSKKSQDYQKFQGFFDYYNDDSKDRIFLEVPELEKEFLYVYSLSSGIGSNDIGLDRGQLGNEQVVYFKKAGNKLLLVQPNLRYRALTENTLERKSVEQAFAKSVLFGFKIEEETNGRYIIDITDFLMRDAHGVAARLKRAKQGNYTLDKSRSALALERTRAFPKNLEFDFTLTFKGEPQGAYIRSVTPNPALVTVAQHHSFIALPDADYNERAFDPRSGSYPFSYYDYATPVEEPIVKRYITRHRLEKKDPGAAVSEAVEPIVYYLDNGTPEPVRSALLEGGKWWNQAFEAIGFKNAFQLKMLPDDADPLDVRYNVIQWVHRSTRGWSYGSSITDPRTGEIIKGHVSLGSLRIRQDFMIAQALMNQPFGERDDNNQPMLDMALARIRQLSAHEIGHTLGFAHNFAASTNDRASVMDYPHPDINLKQGTLDFSKAYDTGIGVWDKVAVAYSYSHFPEGTDEQEALNKILDDARQTGLRYISDQDARPAGSAHVLGHLWDNGSSAAEELEEVLDIRKLAITNFSAENIRSYQPYTVLEDVFVPLYFFHRYQTEATAKVVGGLDYNYAVRGDRQGIWKTVDKGRQSKALASLLKTLDADEIAIP
;
A
#
# COMPACT_ATOMS: atom_id res chain seq x y z
N MET A 1 47.42 84.37 9.31
CA MET A 1 46.38 83.82 8.41
C MET A 1 46.61 82.31 8.29
N LYS A 2 45.66 81.53 8.82
CA LYS A 2 45.30 80.14 8.50
C LYS A 2 46.38 79.04 8.36
N TYR A 3 46.48 78.30 9.47
CA TYR A 3 46.63 76.85 9.66
C TYR A 3 46.44 75.92 8.45
N ILE A 4 47.34 74.93 8.34
CA ILE A 4 47.13 73.67 7.61
C ILE A 4 47.08 72.55 8.67
N PHE A 5 45.94 71.87 8.75
CA PHE A 5 45.67 70.69 9.56
C PHE A 5 45.79 69.42 8.68
N PRO A 6 46.29 68.29 9.20
CA PRO A 6 46.15 66.98 8.57
C PRO A 6 44.85 66.30 9.07
N SER A 7 44.08 65.66 8.19
CA SER A 7 42.99 64.76 8.60
C SER A 7 43.21 63.37 8.03
N ILE A 8 43.56 62.49 8.95
CA ILE A 8 43.71 61.05 8.88
C ILE A 8 42.36 60.41 9.28
N PHE A 9 42.04 59.27 8.64
CA PHE A 9 41.05 58.26 9.02
C PHE A 9 39.55 58.63 9.05
N PHE A 10 38.80 58.08 8.09
CA PHE A 10 37.52 57.39 8.37
C PHE A 10 37.13 56.53 7.16
N LEU A 11 37.54 55.26 7.14
CA LEU A 11 37.05 54.29 6.17
C LEU A 11 37.38 52.87 6.64
N PHE A 12 36.65 52.36 7.63
CA PHE A 12 36.50 50.92 7.85
C PHE A 12 35.38 50.70 8.88
N PHE A 13 34.14 50.53 8.42
CA PHE A 13 33.08 49.72 9.08
C PHE A 13 31.83 49.69 8.17
N GLN A 14 31.93 49.02 7.02
CA GLN A 14 30.76 48.59 6.23
C GLN A 14 31.01 47.17 5.72
N CYS A 15 31.03 46.21 6.64
CA CYS A 15 31.06 44.78 6.29
C CYS A 15 30.36 43.94 7.37
N LEU A 16 29.13 44.28 7.74
CA LEU A 16 28.27 43.39 8.53
C LEU A 16 26.77 43.43 8.17
N SER A 17 26.34 44.21 7.19
CA SER A 17 24.91 44.50 6.98
C SER A 17 24.14 43.50 6.10
N LEU A 18 24.79 42.48 5.52
CA LEU A 18 24.14 41.58 4.55
C LEU A 18 23.53 40.30 5.14
N ASN A 19 23.89 39.91 6.38
CA ASN A 19 23.40 38.66 6.98
C ASN A 19 22.10 38.81 7.82
N ALA A 20 21.54 40.02 7.94
CA ALA A 20 20.39 40.27 8.83
C ALA A 20 19.04 40.49 8.11
N GLN A 21 18.97 40.27 6.79
CA GLN A 21 17.78 40.66 6.01
C GLN A 21 16.62 39.66 6.13
N PHE A 22 16.90 38.35 6.25
CA PHE A 22 15.85 37.36 6.47
C PHE A 22 15.34 37.42 7.90
N SER A 23 16.20 37.36 8.92
CA SER A 23 15.82 37.53 10.34
C SER A 23 14.91 38.74 10.64
N LYS A 24 15.10 39.87 9.94
CA LYS A 24 14.22 41.04 10.07
C LYS A 24 12.86 40.86 9.37
N LYS A 25 12.82 40.19 8.22
CA LYS A 25 11.59 39.94 7.44
C LYS A 25 10.78 38.77 7.99
N SER A 26 11.44 37.79 8.60
CA SER A 26 10.81 36.59 9.13
C SER A 26 10.00 36.82 10.39
N GLN A 27 10.04 38.03 10.98
CA GLN A 27 9.18 38.40 12.10
C GLN A 27 7.69 38.35 11.73
N ASP A 28 7.37 38.59 10.46
CA ASP A 28 6.00 38.55 9.94
C ASP A 28 5.63 37.17 9.35
N TYR A 29 6.57 36.20 9.34
CA TYR A 29 6.34 34.86 8.80
C TYR A 29 5.74 33.94 9.87
N GLN A 30 4.80 33.10 9.46
CA GLN A 30 4.27 32.08 10.35
C GLN A 30 5.31 30.98 10.54
N LYS A 31 5.79 30.80 11.78
CA LYS A 31 6.73 29.73 12.12
C LYS A 31 5.98 28.46 12.51
N PHE A 32 6.44 27.33 11.98
CA PHE A 32 5.99 25.99 12.32
C PHE A 32 7.15 25.18 12.88
N GLN A 33 6.91 24.48 13.99
CA GLN A 33 7.93 23.71 14.71
C GLN A 33 7.64 22.22 14.62
N GLY A 34 8.65 21.44 14.25
CA GLY A 34 8.53 20.00 14.07
C GLY A 34 9.87 19.32 13.88
N PHE A 35 9.94 18.29 13.04
CA PHE A 35 11.19 17.59 12.72
C PHE A 35 12.28 18.54 12.19
N PHE A 36 11.90 19.43 11.27
CA PHE A 36 12.61 20.67 11.00
C PHE A 36 11.68 21.85 11.31
N ASP A 37 12.24 23.01 11.57
CA ASP A 37 11.45 24.24 11.63
C ASP A 37 11.27 24.79 10.22
N TYR A 38 10.08 25.30 9.89
CA TYR A 38 9.86 26.02 8.64
C TYR A 38 9.06 27.31 8.88
N TYR A 39 9.19 28.23 7.93
CA TYR A 39 8.57 29.54 7.94
C TYR A 39 7.75 29.69 6.67
N ASN A 40 6.52 30.16 6.82
CA ASN A 40 5.61 30.43 5.72
C ASN A 40 5.42 31.95 5.54
N ASP A 41 5.67 32.44 4.33
CA ASP A 41 5.39 33.80 3.89
C ASP A 41 4.12 33.81 3.03
N ASP A 42 2.96 33.93 3.69
CA ASP A 42 1.64 33.94 3.05
C ASP A 42 1.51 35.01 1.95
N SER A 43 2.24 36.13 2.10
CA SER A 43 2.16 37.24 1.15
C SER A 43 2.76 36.90 -0.22
N LYS A 44 3.61 35.87 -0.28
CA LYS A 44 4.35 35.47 -1.49
C LYS A 44 4.24 34.00 -1.82
N ASP A 45 3.46 33.24 -1.05
CA ASP A 45 3.32 31.79 -1.18
C ASP A 45 4.68 31.07 -1.11
N ARG A 46 5.53 31.47 -0.15
CA ARG A 46 6.90 30.91 -0.01
C ARG A 46 7.07 30.14 1.29
N ILE A 47 7.72 28.98 1.18
CA ILE A 47 8.15 28.17 2.32
C ILE A 47 9.66 28.21 2.43
N PHE A 48 10.14 28.62 3.60
CA PHE A 48 11.54 28.56 3.98
C PHE A 48 11.76 27.48 5.02
N LEU A 49 12.76 26.62 4.80
CA LEU A 49 13.14 25.56 5.72
C LEU A 49 14.39 25.95 6.49
N GLU A 50 14.40 25.72 7.80
CA GLU A 50 15.60 25.75 8.62
C GLU A 50 16.30 24.39 8.59
N VAL A 51 17.55 24.38 8.15
CA VAL A 51 18.41 23.19 8.11
C VAL A 51 19.48 23.34 9.19
N PRO A 52 19.32 22.66 10.35
CA PRO A 52 20.22 22.82 11.48
C PRO A 52 21.50 22.00 11.35
N GLU A 53 21.46 20.90 10.60
CA GLU A 53 22.56 19.94 10.45
C GLU A 53 22.67 19.53 8.98
N LEU A 54 23.90 19.50 8.46
CA LEU A 54 24.21 19.00 7.11
C LEU A 54 24.56 17.52 7.17
N GLU A 55 24.38 16.82 6.05
CA GLU A 55 24.72 15.40 5.86
C GLU A 55 24.01 14.44 6.84
N LYS A 56 22.98 14.93 7.54
CA LYS A 56 22.04 14.12 8.31
C LYS A 56 20.95 13.59 7.38
N GLU A 57 20.84 12.27 7.33
CA GLU A 57 19.84 11.58 6.52
C GLU A 57 18.43 11.74 7.11
N PHE A 58 17.46 11.89 6.23
CA PHE A 58 16.03 11.82 6.54
C PHE A 58 15.30 11.18 5.35
N LEU A 59 14.06 10.76 5.56
CA LEU A 59 13.25 10.15 4.52
C LEU A 59 12.39 11.23 3.85
N TYR A 60 12.45 11.29 2.53
CA TYR A 60 11.56 12.10 1.71
C TYR A 60 10.59 11.20 0.98
N VAL A 61 9.30 11.43 1.22
CA VAL A 61 8.20 10.72 0.55
C VAL A 61 7.34 11.74 -0.16
N TYR A 62 6.85 11.42 -1.35
CA TYR A 62 5.80 12.18 -2.01
C TYR A 62 4.60 11.30 -2.29
N SER A 63 3.41 11.89 -2.34
CA SER A 63 2.15 11.18 -2.61
C SER A 63 1.13 12.11 -3.24
N LEU A 64 -0.04 11.59 -3.62
CA LEU A 64 -1.18 12.41 -4.01
C LEU A 64 -2.17 12.51 -2.85
N SER A 65 -2.37 13.70 -2.30
CA SER A 65 -3.45 13.97 -1.32
C SER A 65 -4.81 14.11 -2.01
N SER A 66 -4.82 14.46 -3.30
CA SER A 66 -6.00 14.42 -4.17
C SER A 66 -5.60 13.89 -5.55
N GLY A 67 -6.39 12.95 -6.07
CA GLY A 67 -6.16 12.30 -7.35
C GLY A 67 -7.15 12.73 -8.43
N ILE A 68 -7.13 12.04 -9.57
CA ILE A 68 -8.00 12.30 -10.73
C ILE A 68 -9.32 11.51 -10.63
N GLY A 69 -9.36 10.43 -9.84
CA GLY A 69 -10.56 9.61 -9.67
C GLY A 69 -10.84 8.65 -10.84
N SER A 70 -9.81 8.23 -11.59
CA SER A 70 -9.89 7.19 -12.61
C SER A 70 -8.88 6.08 -12.33
N ASN A 71 -9.37 4.85 -12.17
CA ASN A 71 -8.53 3.69 -11.91
C ASN A 71 -7.67 3.34 -13.12
N ASP A 72 -8.22 3.47 -14.34
CA ASP A 72 -7.51 3.20 -15.59
C ASP A 72 -6.32 4.14 -15.82
N ILE A 73 -6.43 5.39 -15.36
CA ILE A 73 -5.33 6.36 -15.41
C ILE A 73 -4.31 6.07 -14.30
N GLY A 74 -4.79 5.71 -13.10
CA GLY A 74 -3.96 5.38 -11.95
C GLY A 74 -3.23 6.59 -11.37
N LEU A 75 -3.98 7.52 -10.79
CA LEU A 75 -3.54 8.69 -10.03
C LEU A 75 -4.55 8.94 -8.90
N ASP A 76 -4.46 8.11 -7.87
CA ASP A 76 -5.48 8.03 -6.82
C ASP A 76 -5.17 8.93 -5.63
N ARG A 77 -6.23 9.41 -4.95
CA ARG A 77 -6.11 10.05 -3.65
C ARG A 77 -5.51 9.05 -2.64
N GLY A 78 -4.48 9.49 -1.92
CA GLY A 78 -3.73 8.69 -0.97
C GLY A 78 -2.72 7.74 -1.61
N GLN A 79 -2.38 7.91 -2.90
CA GLN A 79 -1.39 7.06 -3.56
C GLN A 79 0.02 7.52 -3.17
N LEU A 80 0.75 6.65 -2.46
CA LEU A 80 2.17 6.86 -2.18
C LEU A 80 2.99 6.81 -3.47
N GLY A 81 3.96 7.71 -3.56
CA GLY A 81 5.04 7.70 -4.55
C GLY A 81 6.25 6.93 -4.00
N ASN A 82 7.46 7.41 -4.27
CA ASN A 82 8.68 6.75 -3.78
C ASN A 82 9.08 7.22 -2.39
N GLU A 83 9.67 6.32 -1.61
CA GLU A 83 10.42 6.62 -0.39
C GLU A 83 11.90 6.81 -0.70
N GLN A 84 12.46 7.98 -0.37
CA GLN A 84 13.82 8.35 -0.74
C GLN A 84 14.60 8.81 0.49
N VAL A 85 15.63 8.07 0.90
CA VAL A 85 16.60 8.61 1.86
C VAL A 85 17.36 9.74 1.20
N VAL A 86 17.46 10.88 1.88
CA VAL A 86 18.10 12.10 1.37
C VAL A 86 18.82 12.83 2.49
N TYR A 87 19.76 13.69 2.13
CA TYR A 87 20.42 14.62 3.07
C TYR A 87 20.76 15.94 2.37
N PHE A 88 20.92 17.01 3.17
CA PHE A 88 21.39 18.29 2.67
C PHE A 88 22.92 18.37 2.66
N LYS A 89 23.51 18.77 1.53
CA LYS A 89 24.96 19.00 1.40
C LYS A 89 25.26 20.41 0.93
N LYS A 90 26.16 21.11 1.62
CA LYS A 90 26.61 22.44 1.18
C LYS A 90 27.47 22.33 -0.07
N ALA A 91 27.17 23.14 -1.07
CA ALA A 91 27.93 23.28 -2.31
C ALA A 91 27.97 24.76 -2.73
N GLY A 92 29.04 25.46 -2.33
CA GLY A 92 29.17 26.90 -2.56
C GLY A 92 28.09 27.69 -1.84
N ASN A 93 27.30 28.48 -2.59
CA ASN A 93 26.20 29.31 -2.08
C ASN A 93 24.84 28.58 -2.05
N LYS A 94 24.86 27.24 -2.15
CA LYS A 94 23.66 26.41 -2.18
C LYS A 94 23.74 25.23 -1.22
N LEU A 95 22.57 24.74 -0.81
CA LEU A 95 22.41 23.38 -0.30
C LEU A 95 21.86 22.48 -1.40
N LEU A 96 22.45 21.31 -1.59
CA LEU A 96 21.96 20.26 -2.48
C LEU A 96 21.15 19.25 -1.68
N LEU A 97 19.97 18.86 -2.16
CA LEU A 97 19.28 17.67 -1.67
C LEU A 97 19.85 16.46 -2.40
N VAL A 98 20.64 15.65 -1.70
CA VAL A 98 21.32 14.50 -2.28
C VAL A 98 20.58 13.24 -1.86
N GLN A 99 20.23 12.40 -2.84
CA GLN A 99 19.76 11.04 -2.64
C GLN A 99 20.93 10.07 -2.86
N PRO A 100 21.47 9.41 -1.82
CA PRO A 100 22.45 8.36 -1.97
C PRO A 100 21.86 7.13 -2.68
N ASN A 101 22.75 6.29 -3.22
CA ASN A 101 22.37 5.03 -3.82
C ASN A 101 22.35 3.93 -2.75
N LEU A 102 21.16 3.56 -2.28
CA LEU A 102 20.99 2.50 -1.29
C LEU A 102 20.86 1.11 -1.90
N ARG A 103 20.94 0.96 -3.22
CA ARG A 103 20.91 -0.36 -3.88
C ARG A 103 22.27 -1.04 -3.86
N TYR A 104 23.35 -0.26 -3.89
CA TYR A 104 24.72 -0.75 -3.91
C TYR A 104 25.47 -0.14 -2.73
N ARG A 105 25.91 -0.98 -1.79
CA ARG A 105 26.49 -0.61 -0.51
C ARG A 105 27.80 -1.35 -0.27
N ALA A 106 28.56 -0.91 0.73
CA ALA A 106 29.62 -1.70 1.35
C ALA A 106 29.48 -1.56 2.86
N LEU A 107 29.06 -2.64 3.53
CA LEU A 107 28.91 -2.68 4.98
C LEU A 107 30.24 -3.12 5.61
N THR A 108 31.12 -2.15 5.83
CA THR A 108 32.52 -2.38 6.24
C THR A 108 33.07 -1.22 7.04
N GLU A 109 33.97 -1.50 7.98
CA GLU A 109 34.74 -0.49 8.68
C GLU A 109 35.81 0.16 7.77
N ASN A 110 36.15 -0.48 6.64
CA ASN A 110 37.10 0.05 5.67
C ASN A 110 36.53 1.28 4.93
N THR A 111 36.95 2.47 5.36
CA THR A 111 36.50 3.73 4.76
C THR A 111 36.84 3.88 3.27
N LEU A 112 37.92 3.27 2.78
CA LEU A 112 38.31 3.36 1.36
C LEU A 112 37.43 2.48 0.48
N GLU A 113 37.05 1.31 0.99
CA GLU A 113 36.12 0.40 0.32
C GLU A 113 34.72 1.03 0.21
N ARG A 114 34.20 1.62 1.30
CA ARG A 114 32.96 2.41 1.27
C ARG A 114 33.00 3.53 0.23
N LYS A 115 34.10 4.31 0.21
CA LYS A 115 34.29 5.38 -0.78
C LYS A 115 34.37 4.84 -2.20
N SER A 116 35.02 3.70 -2.43
CA SER A 116 35.11 3.08 -3.75
C SER A 116 33.71 2.76 -4.30
N VAL A 117 32.83 2.18 -3.47
CA VAL A 117 31.44 1.90 -3.87
C VAL A 117 30.65 3.19 -4.07
N GLU A 118 30.77 4.18 -3.17
CA GLU A 118 30.12 5.49 -3.32
C GLU A 118 30.52 6.20 -4.63
N GLN A 119 31.78 6.05 -5.06
CA GLN A 119 32.29 6.63 -6.31
C GLN A 119 31.92 5.81 -7.55
N ALA A 120 31.73 4.49 -7.41
CA ALA A 120 31.37 3.60 -8.49
C ALA A 120 29.88 3.70 -8.89
N PHE A 121 29.00 4.02 -7.93
CA PHE A 121 27.56 4.11 -8.18
C PHE A 121 27.04 5.54 -8.02
N ALA A 122 26.38 6.04 -9.05
CA ALA A 122 25.88 7.41 -9.07
C ALA A 122 24.84 7.67 -7.97
N LYS A 123 24.99 8.82 -7.31
CA LYS A 123 23.97 9.47 -6.49
C LYS A 123 23.17 10.48 -7.30
N SER A 124 21.98 10.82 -6.82
CA SER A 124 21.12 11.80 -7.48
C SER A 124 21.09 13.11 -6.68
N VAL A 125 21.27 14.25 -7.33
CA VAL A 125 20.96 15.55 -6.75
C VAL A 125 19.53 15.91 -7.15
N LEU A 126 18.61 15.87 -6.19
CA LEU A 126 17.19 16.11 -6.44
C LEU A 126 16.88 17.59 -6.65
N PHE A 127 17.59 18.47 -5.95
CA PHE A 127 17.44 19.91 -6.06
C PHE A 127 18.65 20.66 -5.49
N GLY A 128 18.83 21.92 -5.89
CA GLY A 128 19.83 22.83 -5.32
C GLY A 128 19.21 24.14 -4.85
N PHE A 129 19.13 24.33 -3.55
CA PHE A 129 18.52 25.50 -2.91
C PHE A 129 19.55 26.59 -2.66
N LYS A 130 19.20 27.83 -3.00
CA LYS A 130 20.02 28.98 -2.62
C LYS A 130 19.93 29.18 -1.11
N ILE A 131 21.07 29.44 -0.48
CA ILE A 131 21.13 29.82 0.94
C ILE A 131 20.66 31.27 1.06
N GLU A 132 19.57 31.49 1.80
CA GLU A 132 19.01 32.83 2.07
C GLU A 132 19.65 33.45 3.32
N GLU A 133 19.93 32.64 4.34
CA GLU A 133 20.66 33.04 5.55
C GLU A 133 21.53 31.88 6.06
N GLU A 134 22.70 32.19 6.61
CA GLU A 134 23.56 31.25 7.33
C GLU A 134 23.96 31.87 8.67
N THR A 135 23.56 31.24 9.77
CA THR A 135 23.83 31.73 11.13
C THR A 135 24.26 30.57 12.03
N ASN A 136 25.50 30.61 12.53
CA ASN A 136 26.07 29.59 13.42
C ASN A 136 25.94 28.14 12.90
N GLY A 137 26.15 27.94 11.60
CA GLY A 137 26.05 26.61 10.96
C GLY A 137 24.63 26.14 10.69
N ARG A 138 23.59 26.93 11.02
CA ARG A 138 22.22 26.72 10.55
C ARG A 138 21.97 27.49 9.26
N TYR A 139 21.17 26.91 8.38
CA TYR A 139 20.88 27.47 7.06
C TYR A 139 19.39 27.68 6.88
N ILE A 140 19.02 28.79 6.27
CA ILE A 140 17.66 29.02 5.77
C ILE A 140 17.68 28.89 4.25
N ILE A 141 16.79 28.05 3.72
CA ILE A 141 16.63 27.83 2.28
C ILE A 141 15.16 27.97 1.87
N ASP A 142 14.90 28.53 0.70
CA ASP A 142 13.56 28.50 0.09
C ASP A 142 13.35 27.16 -0.63
N ILE A 143 12.33 26.41 -0.22
CA ILE A 143 11.99 25.09 -0.77
C ILE A 143 10.76 25.10 -1.70
N THR A 144 10.16 26.27 -1.95
CA THR A 144 8.89 26.41 -2.68
C THR A 144 8.93 25.78 -4.07
N ASP A 145 9.96 26.12 -4.86
CA ASP A 145 10.11 25.58 -6.24
C ASP A 145 10.34 24.07 -6.27
N PHE A 146 10.93 23.50 -5.22
CA PHE A 146 11.09 22.06 -5.09
C PHE A 146 9.77 21.36 -4.78
N LEU A 147 8.92 21.96 -3.93
CA LEU A 147 7.61 21.40 -3.59
C LEU A 147 6.59 21.57 -4.73
N MET A 148 6.73 22.61 -5.55
CA MET A 148 5.82 22.84 -6.70
C MET A 148 6.12 21.95 -7.91
N ARG A 149 7.14 21.08 -7.90
CA ARG A 149 7.47 20.23 -9.05
C ARG A 149 6.48 19.07 -9.22
N ASP A 150 6.35 18.53 -10.43
CA ASP A 150 5.65 17.25 -10.66
C ASP A 150 6.53 16.07 -10.18
N ALA A 151 6.57 15.85 -8.86
CA ALA A 151 7.37 14.78 -8.25
C ALA A 151 6.73 13.41 -8.45
N HIS A 152 5.40 13.34 -8.40
CA HIS A 152 4.63 12.11 -8.58
C HIS A 152 4.57 11.63 -10.05
N GLY A 153 4.96 12.49 -10.99
CA GLY A 153 5.02 12.15 -12.41
C GLY A 153 3.65 12.06 -13.08
N VAL A 154 2.73 12.96 -12.71
CA VAL A 154 1.37 13.07 -13.23
C VAL A 154 1.38 13.23 -14.75
N ALA A 155 2.20 14.16 -15.27
CA ALA A 155 2.31 14.39 -16.71
C ALA A 155 2.80 13.14 -17.46
N ALA A 156 3.81 12.46 -16.89
CA ALA A 156 4.35 11.23 -17.45
C ALA A 156 3.33 10.08 -17.41
N ARG A 157 2.53 9.99 -16.34
CA ARG A 157 1.47 8.99 -16.20
C ARG A 157 0.37 9.19 -17.24
N LEU A 158 -0.15 10.40 -17.38
CA LEU A 158 -1.18 10.73 -18.38
C LEU A 158 -0.71 10.39 -19.80
N LYS A 159 0.55 10.70 -20.12
CA LYS A 159 1.16 10.34 -21.40
C LYS A 159 1.22 8.82 -21.61
N ARG A 160 1.73 8.07 -20.62
CA ARG A 160 1.80 6.59 -20.69
C ARG A 160 0.43 5.94 -20.83
N ALA A 161 -0.57 6.48 -20.12
CA ALA A 161 -1.97 6.06 -20.20
C ALA A 161 -2.68 6.54 -21.48
N LYS A 162 -1.97 7.19 -22.42
CA LYS A 162 -2.52 7.72 -23.69
C LYS A 162 -3.67 8.71 -23.50
N GLN A 163 -3.63 9.50 -22.43
CA GLN A 163 -4.67 10.50 -22.13
C GLN A 163 -4.36 11.89 -22.71
N GLY A 164 -3.14 12.11 -23.21
CA GLY A 164 -2.68 13.36 -23.79
C GLY A 164 -1.30 13.75 -23.31
N ASN A 165 -0.77 14.87 -23.83
CA ASN A 165 0.48 15.46 -23.35
C ASN A 165 0.14 16.68 -22.49
N TYR A 166 0.61 16.65 -21.24
CA TYR A 166 0.35 17.69 -20.25
C TYR A 166 1.66 18.26 -19.71
N THR A 167 1.61 19.52 -19.29
CA THR A 167 2.72 20.23 -18.64
C THR A 167 2.20 20.96 -17.42
N LEU A 168 2.99 20.99 -16.35
CA LEU A 168 2.65 21.72 -15.14
C LEU A 168 2.53 23.22 -15.44
N ASP A 169 1.44 23.83 -14.96
CA ASP A 169 1.21 25.27 -15.00
C ASP A 169 1.35 25.88 -13.60
N LYS A 170 2.53 26.44 -13.33
CA LYS A 170 2.84 27.08 -12.05
C LYS A 170 1.91 28.25 -11.72
N SER A 171 1.38 28.96 -12.72
CA SER A 171 0.48 30.10 -12.49
C SER A 171 -0.90 29.69 -11.96
N ARG A 172 -1.24 28.40 -12.07
CA ARG A 172 -2.48 27.79 -11.59
C ARG A 172 -2.22 26.77 -10.47
N SER A 173 -1.04 26.86 -9.87
CA SER A 173 -0.59 25.96 -8.80
C SER A 173 -0.22 26.79 -7.59
N ALA A 174 -0.51 26.28 -6.39
CA ALA A 174 -0.34 27.02 -5.14
C ALA A 174 -0.21 26.07 -3.96
N LEU A 175 0.34 26.58 -2.85
CA LEU A 175 0.37 25.89 -1.57
C LEU A 175 -1.05 25.65 -1.04
N ALA A 176 -1.29 24.45 -0.51
CA ALA A 176 -2.49 24.11 0.25
C ALA A 176 -2.15 24.12 1.76
N LEU A 177 -2.19 25.31 2.36
CA LEU A 177 -1.82 25.52 3.76
C LEU A 177 -2.64 24.70 4.75
N GLU A 178 -3.90 24.41 4.43
CA GLU A 178 -4.78 23.59 5.27
C GLU A 178 -4.22 22.20 5.56
N ARG A 179 -3.33 21.67 4.71
CA ARG A 179 -2.71 20.34 4.84
C ARG A 179 -1.20 20.41 5.00
N THR A 180 -0.67 21.60 5.23
CA THR A 180 0.74 21.86 5.52
C THR A 180 0.91 21.90 7.04
N ARG A 181 1.71 20.99 7.59
CA ARG A 181 1.82 20.72 9.03
C ARG A 181 3.24 20.41 9.45
N ALA A 182 3.55 20.69 10.71
CA ALA A 182 4.76 20.26 11.37
C ALA A 182 4.41 19.35 12.54
N PHE A 183 5.01 18.16 12.58
CA PHE A 183 4.89 17.18 13.64
C PHE A 183 6.27 16.86 14.22
N PRO A 184 6.35 16.24 15.41
CA PRO A 184 7.63 15.92 16.04
C PRO A 184 8.56 15.03 15.19
N LYS A 185 7.99 14.17 14.33
CA LYS A 185 8.74 13.19 13.52
C LYS A 185 8.61 13.38 12.02
N ASN A 186 7.80 14.34 11.55
CA ASN A 186 7.64 14.61 10.13
C ASN A 186 7.17 16.05 9.85
N LEU A 187 7.51 16.56 8.68
CA LEU A 187 6.90 17.75 8.09
C LEU A 187 6.08 17.35 6.88
N GLU A 188 4.96 18.02 6.70
CA GLU A 188 4.02 17.74 5.63
C GLU A 188 3.72 19.03 4.87
N PHE A 189 3.86 18.99 3.55
CA PHE A 189 3.59 20.11 2.66
C PHE A 189 2.69 19.64 1.52
N ASP A 190 1.59 20.34 1.27
CA ASP A 190 0.61 19.95 0.26
C ASP A 190 0.47 21.07 -0.78
N PHE A 191 0.50 20.72 -2.07
CA PHE A 191 0.44 21.67 -3.17
C PHE A 191 -0.66 21.28 -4.15
N THR A 192 -1.52 22.24 -4.48
CA THR A 192 -2.44 22.11 -5.61
C THR A 192 -1.66 22.34 -6.89
N LEU A 193 -1.56 21.33 -7.74
CA LEU A 193 -0.83 21.35 -9.00
C LEU A 193 -1.80 21.23 -10.17
N THR A 194 -1.80 22.22 -11.06
CA THR A 194 -2.61 22.21 -12.28
C THR A 194 -1.74 21.96 -13.51
N PHE A 195 -2.15 21.00 -14.33
CA PHE A 195 -1.50 20.61 -15.57
C PHE A 195 -2.35 21.02 -16.75
N LYS A 196 -1.76 21.74 -17.72
CA LYS A 196 -2.39 22.09 -18.99
C LYS A 196 -1.92 21.16 -20.10
N GLY A 197 -2.82 20.77 -20.99
CA GLY A 197 -2.48 19.85 -22.08
C GLY A 197 -3.58 19.67 -23.11
N GLU A 198 -3.31 18.79 -24.06
CA GLU A 198 -4.24 18.41 -25.13
C GLU A 198 -4.85 17.02 -24.82
N PRO A 199 -6.14 16.94 -24.45
CA PRO A 199 -6.77 15.68 -24.06
C PRO A 199 -6.99 14.76 -25.26
N GLN A 200 -6.55 13.52 -25.16
CA GLN A 200 -6.68 12.50 -26.23
C GLN A 200 -7.54 11.29 -25.84
N GLY A 201 -7.56 10.91 -24.55
CA GLY A 201 -8.25 9.70 -24.09
C GLY A 201 -9.67 9.95 -23.56
N ALA A 202 -10.49 8.90 -23.55
CA ALA A 202 -11.87 8.96 -23.03
C ALA A 202 -11.91 9.05 -21.50
N TYR A 203 -10.99 8.37 -20.80
CA TYR A 203 -10.98 8.33 -19.33
C TYR A 203 -10.74 9.70 -18.72
N ILE A 204 -9.84 10.52 -19.27
CA ILE A 204 -9.63 11.87 -18.73
C ILE A 204 -10.87 12.73 -18.93
N ARG A 205 -11.58 12.56 -20.04
CA ARG A 205 -12.82 13.29 -20.35
C ARG A 205 -13.98 12.90 -19.44
N SER A 206 -14.02 11.67 -18.94
CA SER A 206 -15.09 11.19 -18.07
C SER A 206 -14.93 11.64 -16.61
N VAL A 207 -13.75 12.11 -16.20
CA VAL A 207 -13.44 12.44 -14.79
C VAL A 207 -12.99 13.88 -14.58
N THR A 208 -12.95 14.70 -15.64
CA THR A 208 -12.56 16.11 -15.52
C THR A 208 -13.61 17.02 -16.16
N PRO A 209 -13.98 18.13 -15.51
CA PRO A 209 -14.93 19.09 -16.08
C PRO A 209 -14.35 19.84 -17.30
N ASN A 210 -13.03 20.10 -17.29
CA ASN A 210 -12.29 20.63 -18.43
C ASN A 210 -11.08 19.73 -18.70
N PRO A 211 -11.12 18.83 -19.69
CA PRO A 211 -10.04 17.86 -19.92
C PRO A 211 -8.70 18.47 -20.36
N ALA A 212 -8.67 19.73 -20.76
CA ALA A 212 -7.42 20.44 -21.05
C ALA A 212 -6.69 20.94 -19.79
N LEU A 213 -7.36 20.95 -18.63
CA LEU A 213 -6.84 21.42 -17.35
C LEU A 213 -7.10 20.37 -16.26
N VAL A 214 -6.04 19.71 -15.81
CA VAL A 214 -6.12 18.63 -14.83
C VAL A 214 -5.43 19.08 -13.55
N THR A 215 -6.18 19.11 -12.45
CA THR A 215 -5.66 19.53 -11.14
C THR A 215 -5.62 18.34 -10.19
N VAL A 216 -4.48 18.17 -9.52
CA VAL A 216 -4.28 17.21 -8.43
C VAL A 216 -3.67 17.94 -7.24
N ALA A 217 -3.67 17.30 -6.08
CA ALA A 217 -2.92 17.79 -4.93
C ALA A 217 -1.79 16.82 -4.62
N GLN A 218 -0.55 17.33 -4.63
CA GLN A 218 0.66 16.57 -4.38
C GLN A 218 1.19 16.92 -3.00
N HIS A 219 1.49 15.87 -2.27
CA HIS A 219 1.88 15.92 -0.88
C HIS A 219 3.35 15.52 -0.73
N HIS A 220 4.08 16.22 0.13
CA HIS A 220 5.49 16.02 0.41
C HIS A 220 5.71 15.84 1.91
N SER A 221 6.35 14.73 2.27
CA SER A 221 6.67 14.39 3.65
C SER A 221 8.19 14.33 3.84
N PHE A 222 8.70 15.08 4.82
CA PHE A 222 10.07 14.93 5.33
C PHE A 222 10.00 14.26 6.70
N ILE A 223 10.45 13.02 6.78
CA ILE A 223 10.25 12.12 7.92
C ILE A 223 11.59 11.83 8.57
N ALA A 224 11.62 11.89 9.90
CA ALA A 224 12.74 11.43 10.69
C ALA A 224 12.93 9.92 10.48
N LEU A 225 14.14 9.52 10.10
CA LEU A 225 14.47 8.10 10.02
C LEU A 225 14.56 7.48 11.42
N PRO A 226 14.20 6.19 11.58
CA PRO A 226 14.50 5.42 12.79
C PRO A 226 16.01 5.39 13.10
N ASP A 227 16.34 4.99 14.33
CA ASP A 227 17.71 4.65 14.68
C ASP A 227 18.22 3.44 13.89
N ALA A 228 19.52 3.16 14.03
CA ALA A 228 20.17 2.04 13.36
C ALA A 228 20.04 0.72 14.14
N ASP A 229 19.38 0.71 15.31
CA ASP A 229 19.28 -0.46 16.20
C ASP A 229 18.12 -1.35 15.78
N TYR A 230 18.09 -1.79 14.52
CA TYR A 230 17.00 -2.62 13.98
C TYR A 230 17.54 -3.97 13.50
N ASN A 231 16.95 -5.05 14.02
CA ASN A 231 17.30 -6.41 13.64
C ASN A 231 16.55 -6.83 12.38
N GLU A 232 17.24 -6.78 11.24
CA GLU A 232 16.75 -7.28 9.96
C GLU A 232 16.51 -8.80 10.02
N ARG A 233 15.43 -9.29 9.41
CA ARG A 233 15.14 -10.73 9.32
C ARG A 233 15.30 -11.22 7.91
N ALA A 234 16.04 -12.31 7.74
CA ALA A 234 16.31 -12.90 6.43
C ALA A 234 15.01 -13.21 5.67
N PHE A 235 15.02 -13.00 4.35
CA PHE A 235 13.90 -13.37 3.50
C PHE A 235 13.99 -14.81 3.04
N ASP A 236 12.92 -15.58 3.28
CA ASP A 236 12.68 -16.88 2.65
C ASP A 236 11.49 -16.78 1.67
N PRO A 237 11.61 -17.28 0.43
CA PRO A 237 10.52 -17.22 -0.55
C PRO A 237 9.26 -17.96 -0.12
N ARG A 238 9.33 -18.89 0.85
CA ARG A 238 8.19 -19.63 1.39
C ARG A 238 7.44 -18.84 2.48
N SER A 239 7.95 -17.69 2.93
CA SER A 239 7.48 -17.01 4.15
C SER A 239 6.20 -16.18 4.00
N GLY A 240 5.81 -15.83 2.77
CA GLY A 240 4.69 -14.90 2.57
C GLY A 240 4.96 -13.45 2.91
N SER A 241 6.22 -13.05 3.13
CA SER A 241 6.59 -11.66 3.44
C SER A 241 7.11 -10.90 2.23
N TYR A 242 6.95 -9.58 2.23
CA TYR A 242 7.55 -8.71 1.23
C TYR A 242 9.07 -8.63 1.42
N PRO A 243 9.86 -8.90 0.37
CA PRO A 243 11.31 -8.72 0.44
C PRO A 243 11.71 -7.28 0.19
N PHE A 244 12.80 -6.84 0.81
CA PHE A 244 13.68 -5.81 0.27
C PHE A 244 15.08 -6.38 0.06
N SER A 245 15.86 -5.76 -0.84
CA SER A 245 17.19 -6.26 -1.17
C SER A 245 18.17 -5.16 -1.56
N TYR A 246 19.45 -5.42 -1.33
CA TYR A 246 20.56 -4.58 -1.75
C TYR A 246 21.78 -5.44 -2.07
N TYR A 247 22.72 -4.86 -2.80
CA TYR A 247 24.03 -5.45 -3.10
C TYR A 247 25.02 -4.93 -2.07
N ASP A 248 25.70 -5.81 -1.37
CA ASP A 248 26.77 -5.47 -0.44
C ASP A 248 28.13 -5.90 -1.01
N TYR A 249 28.90 -4.95 -1.52
CA TYR A 249 30.21 -5.18 -2.11
C TYR A 249 31.32 -5.46 -1.10
N ALA A 250 31.05 -5.33 0.20
CA ALA A 250 31.96 -5.79 1.25
C ALA A 250 31.80 -7.29 1.56
N THR A 251 30.81 -7.96 0.94
CA THR A 251 30.57 -9.39 1.13
C THR A 251 31.74 -10.24 0.60
N PRO A 252 32.19 -11.26 1.35
CA PRO A 252 33.19 -12.22 0.89
C PRO A 252 32.83 -12.86 -0.47
N VAL A 253 33.83 -13.22 -1.27
CA VAL A 253 33.62 -13.68 -2.65
C VAL A 253 32.87 -15.02 -2.75
N GLU A 254 32.91 -15.80 -1.69
CA GLU A 254 32.21 -17.08 -1.52
C GLU A 254 30.74 -16.92 -1.09
N GLU A 255 30.31 -15.71 -0.74
CA GLU A 255 28.96 -15.42 -0.26
C GLU A 255 28.11 -14.67 -1.31
N PRO A 256 26.76 -14.79 -1.27
CA PRO A 256 25.90 -14.00 -2.14
C PRO A 256 26.00 -12.50 -1.84
N ILE A 257 26.42 -11.74 -2.85
CA ILE A 257 26.48 -10.26 -2.80
C ILE A 257 25.10 -9.63 -2.58
N VAL A 258 24.03 -10.30 -3.02
CA VAL A 258 22.65 -9.80 -2.84
C VAL A 258 22.15 -10.23 -1.46
N LYS A 259 21.94 -9.25 -0.58
CA LYS A 259 21.29 -9.46 0.71
C LYS A 259 19.78 -9.27 0.54
N ARG A 260 18.99 -10.13 1.19
CA ARG A 260 17.52 -10.12 1.12
C ARG A 260 16.93 -10.30 2.51
N TYR A 261 16.01 -9.41 2.85
CA TYR A 261 15.36 -9.36 4.15
C TYR A 261 13.88 -9.07 3.99
N ILE A 262 13.08 -9.36 5.02
CA ILE A 262 11.65 -9.03 5.04
C ILE A 262 11.44 -7.58 5.48
N THR A 263 10.37 -6.95 5.02
CA THR A 263 9.88 -5.69 5.60
C THR A 263 8.91 -5.99 6.75
N ARG A 264 9.10 -5.36 7.91
CA ARG A 264 8.22 -5.55 9.08
C ARG A 264 8.26 -4.36 10.04
N HIS A 265 7.24 -4.20 10.86
CA HIS A 265 7.27 -3.27 11.99
C HIS A 265 8.31 -3.74 13.02
N ARG A 266 8.89 -2.79 13.75
CA ARG A 266 9.63 -3.12 14.97
C ARG A 266 8.64 -3.63 16.02
N LEU A 267 8.95 -4.77 16.62
CA LEU A 267 8.14 -5.34 17.68
C LEU A 267 9.04 -6.11 18.63
N GLU A 268 9.05 -5.70 19.90
CA GLU A 268 9.90 -6.25 20.96
C GLU A 268 9.03 -6.65 22.17
N LYS A 269 9.32 -7.79 22.80
CA LYS A 269 8.66 -8.19 24.05
C LYS A 269 9.27 -7.40 25.21
N LYS A 270 8.44 -6.91 26.13
CA LYS A 270 8.93 -6.30 27.38
C LYS A 270 9.75 -7.28 28.22
N ASP A 271 9.33 -8.55 28.20
CA ASP A 271 10.07 -9.67 28.80
C ASP A 271 10.37 -10.69 27.69
N PRO A 272 11.59 -10.67 27.11
CA PRO A 272 12.00 -11.59 26.06
C PRO A 272 12.03 -13.07 26.48
N GLY A 273 12.18 -13.34 27.79
CA GLY A 273 12.23 -14.71 28.33
C GLY A 273 10.85 -15.32 28.59
N ALA A 274 9.80 -14.50 28.62
CA ALA A 274 8.44 -14.96 28.89
C ALA A 274 7.78 -15.58 27.64
N ALA A 275 7.10 -16.70 27.86
CA ALA A 275 6.27 -17.35 26.84
C ALA A 275 5.19 -16.37 26.31
N VAL A 276 4.56 -15.61 27.21
CA VAL A 276 3.61 -14.55 26.88
C VAL A 276 4.11 -13.22 27.44
N SER A 277 4.21 -12.18 26.61
CA SER A 277 4.67 -10.86 27.03
C SER A 277 3.96 -9.75 26.28
N GLU A 278 3.79 -8.59 26.91
CA GLU A 278 3.34 -7.39 26.21
C GLU A 278 4.44 -6.85 25.29
N ALA A 279 4.07 -6.14 24.24
CA ALA A 279 5.02 -5.41 23.41
C ALA A 279 5.58 -4.19 24.15
N VAL A 280 6.85 -3.85 23.93
CA VAL A 280 7.45 -2.58 24.36
C VAL A 280 6.68 -1.42 23.71
N GLU A 281 6.57 -1.45 22.39
CA GLU A 281 5.71 -0.59 21.60
C GLU A 281 4.72 -1.46 20.80
N PRO A 282 3.40 -1.36 21.06
CA PRO A 282 2.40 -2.09 20.28
C PRO A 282 2.21 -1.45 18.90
N ILE A 283 1.93 -2.29 17.91
CA ILE A 283 1.50 -1.87 16.57
C ILE A 283 0.03 -1.46 16.66
N VAL A 284 -0.23 -0.15 16.62
CA VAL A 284 -1.59 0.41 16.70
C VAL A 284 -2.00 1.01 15.36
N TYR A 285 -3.12 0.53 14.83
CA TYR A 285 -3.81 1.11 13.68
C TYR A 285 -5.00 1.94 14.11
N TYR A 286 -5.28 2.99 13.33
CA TYR A 286 -6.33 3.96 13.60
C TYR A 286 -7.26 4.09 12.39
N LEU A 287 -8.55 3.85 12.61
CA LEU A 287 -9.58 4.05 11.60
C LEU A 287 -10.01 5.51 11.54
N ASP A 288 -10.11 6.03 10.33
CA ASP A 288 -10.62 7.37 10.02
C ASP A 288 -12.05 7.59 10.57
N ASN A 289 -12.23 8.68 11.31
CA ASN A 289 -13.50 9.11 11.90
C ASN A 289 -14.60 9.39 10.86
N GLY A 290 -14.23 9.67 9.61
CA GLY A 290 -15.16 9.85 8.48
C GLY A 290 -15.86 8.56 8.02
N THR A 291 -15.45 7.39 8.50
CA THR A 291 -16.08 6.12 8.13
C THR A 291 -17.50 6.01 8.72
N PRO A 292 -18.57 5.83 7.92
CA PRO A 292 -19.94 5.73 8.43
C PRO A 292 -20.26 4.34 9.00
N GLU A 293 -21.24 4.25 9.91
CA GLU A 293 -21.86 2.96 10.25
C GLU A 293 -22.78 2.47 9.10
N PRO A 294 -22.94 1.15 8.90
CA PRO A 294 -22.36 0.02 9.67
C PRO A 294 -20.93 -0.38 9.24
N VAL A 295 -20.36 0.31 8.25
CA VAL A 295 -19.04 -0.02 7.67
C VAL A 295 -17.94 0.12 8.71
N ARG A 296 -17.99 1.17 9.54
CA ARG A 296 -17.04 1.43 10.62
C ARG A 296 -16.90 0.21 11.55
N SER A 297 -18.02 -0.32 12.05
CA SER A 297 -18.00 -1.49 12.92
C SER A 297 -17.36 -2.71 12.24
N ALA A 298 -17.71 -2.97 10.97
CA ALA A 298 -17.14 -4.08 10.21
C ALA A 298 -15.62 -3.93 9.98
N LEU A 299 -15.13 -2.73 9.67
CA LEU A 299 -13.69 -2.49 9.49
C LEU A 299 -12.90 -2.68 10.78
N LEU A 300 -13.42 -2.16 11.90
CA LEU A 300 -12.81 -2.33 13.22
C LEU A 300 -12.77 -3.81 13.64
N GLU A 301 -13.84 -4.56 13.38
CA GLU A 301 -13.92 -5.97 13.71
C GLU A 301 -12.93 -6.80 12.90
N GLY A 302 -12.97 -6.67 11.57
CA GLY A 302 -12.10 -7.42 10.67
C GLY A 302 -10.62 -7.13 10.88
N GLY A 303 -10.26 -5.85 11.04
CA GLY A 303 -8.86 -5.50 11.24
C GLY A 303 -8.28 -6.02 12.57
N LYS A 304 -9.11 -6.19 13.61
CA LYS A 304 -8.69 -6.78 14.90
C LYS A 304 -8.34 -8.26 14.82
N TRP A 305 -8.69 -8.96 13.74
CA TRP A 305 -8.36 -10.37 13.58
C TRP A 305 -6.85 -10.63 13.67
N TRP A 306 -6.00 -9.69 13.22
CA TRP A 306 -4.54 -9.82 13.33
C TRP A 306 -4.04 -10.03 14.76
N ASN A 307 -4.77 -9.54 15.78
CA ASN A 307 -4.40 -9.80 17.18
C ASN A 307 -4.33 -11.31 17.48
N GLN A 308 -5.18 -12.13 16.86
CA GLN A 308 -5.17 -13.59 17.01
C GLN A 308 -3.84 -14.22 16.53
N ALA A 309 -3.19 -13.64 15.52
CA ALA A 309 -1.91 -14.13 15.01
C ALA A 309 -0.73 -13.69 15.88
N PHE A 310 -0.74 -12.46 16.40
CA PHE A 310 0.27 -12.01 17.36
C PHE A 310 0.16 -12.72 18.71
N GLU A 311 -1.06 -13.02 19.17
CA GLU A 311 -1.29 -13.84 20.37
C GLU A 311 -0.76 -15.26 20.21
N ALA A 312 -0.87 -15.85 19.01
CA ALA A 312 -0.38 -17.20 18.72
C ALA A 312 1.15 -17.35 18.89
N ILE A 313 1.90 -16.25 18.79
CA ILE A 313 3.37 -16.24 18.95
C ILE A 313 3.80 -15.70 20.32
N GLY A 314 2.86 -15.57 21.26
CA GLY A 314 3.13 -15.19 22.64
C GLY A 314 3.21 -13.69 22.89
N PHE A 315 2.63 -12.85 22.03
CA PHE A 315 2.40 -11.45 22.38
C PHE A 315 1.05 -11.26 23.06
N LYS A 316 1.00 -10.30 23.98
CA LYS A 316 -0.25 -9.79 24.56
C LYS A 316 -0.46 -8.35 24.13
N ASN A 317 -1.60 -8.03 23.54
CA ASN A 317 -1.97 -6.68 23.10
C ASN A 317 -0.95 -6.01 22.15
N ALA A 318 -0.16 -6.79 21.42
CA ALA A 318 0.86 -6.25 20.50
C ALA A 318 0.26 -5.61 19.24
N PHE A 319 -0.89 -6.10 18.79
CA PHE A 319 -1.61 -5.49 17.66
C PHE A 319 -2.96 -4.93 18.14
N GLN A 320 -3.25 -3.69 17.80
CA GLN A 320 -4.46 -2.99 18.24
C GLN A 320 -5.06 -2.18 17.08
N LEU A 321 -6.39 -2.10 17.05
CA LEU A 321 -7.12 -1.25 16.12
C LEU A 321 -8.13 -0.38 16.88
N LYS A 322 -8.01 0.93 16.71
CA LYS A 322 -8.77 1.98 17.42
C LYS A 322 -9.37 2.98 16.45
N MET A 323 -10.28 3.83 16.92
CA MET A 323 -10.63 5.05 16.19
C MET A 323 -9.49 6.06 16.32
N LEU A 324 -9.24 6.84 15.27
CA LEU A 324 -8.31 7.96 15.32
C LEU A 324 -8.79 8.97 16.38
N PRO A 325 -7.94 9.39 17.34
CA PRO A 325 -8.30 10.46 18.27
C PRO A 325 -8.71 11.73 17.54
N ASP A 326 -9.68 12.47 18.08
CA ASP A 326 -10.21 13.68 17.42
C ASP A 326 -9.17 14.81 17.26
N ASP A 327 -8.13 14.79 18.09
CA ASP A 327 -7.00 15.73 18.08
C ASP A 327 -5.78 15.20 17.30
N ALA A 328 -5.82 13.95 16.83
CA ALA A 328 -4.76 13.36 16.03
C ALA A 328 -4.94 13.68 14.54
N ASP A 329 -3.86 14.06 13.87
CA ASP A 329 -3.86 14.29 12.43
C ASP A 329 -3.42 13.00 11.70
N PRO A 330 -4.18 12.51 10.70
CA PRO A 330 -3.82 11.30 9.96
C PRO A 330 -2.51 11.44 9.16
N LEU A 331 -2.01 12.66 8.95
CA LEU A 331 -0.72 12.92 8.30
C LEU A 331 0.47 12.79 9.25
N ASP A 332 0.27 12.77 10.57
CA ASP A 332 1.34 12.51 11.53
C ASP A 332 1.85 11.07 11.36
N VAL A 333 3.16 10.92 11.16
CA VAL A 333 3.77 9.63 10.82
C VAL A 333 3.67 8.62 11.97
N ARG A 334 3.44 9.10 13.19
CA ARG A 334 3.31 8.26 14.40
C ARG A 334 2.04 7.41 14.43
N TYR A 335 1.08 7.66 13.55
CA TYR A 335 -0.17 6.90 13.46
C TYR A 335 -0.20 6.05 12.19
N ASN A 336 -0.38 4.73 12.34
CA ASN A 336 -0.79 3.87 11.22
C ASN A 336 -2.27 4.10 10.94
N VAL A 337 -2.64 4.47 9.72
CA VAL A 337 -3.99 4.96 9.42
C VAL A 337 -4.69 4.07 8.38
N ILE A 338 -5.97 3.83 8.63
CA ILE A 338 -6.93 3.26 7.67
C ILE A 338 -7.87 4.38 7.24
N GLN A 339 -7.67 4.88 6.02
CA GLN A 339 -8.46 5.97 5.46
C GLN A 339 -9.61 5.46 4.59
N TRP A 340 -10.75 6.15 4.69
CA TRP A 340 -11.95 5.86 3.91
C TRP A 340 -12.02 6.80 2.69
N VAL A 341 -11.99 6.24 1.48
CA VAL A 341 -11.89 7.04 0.24
C VAL A 341 -13.07 6.83 -0.71
N HIS A 342 -13.50 7.92 -1.36
CA HIS A 342 -14.57 7.94 -2.37
C HIS A 342 -13.99 8.12 -3.78
N ARG A 343 -14.60 7.44 -4.77
CA ARG A 343 -14.22 7.48 -6.20
C ARG A 343 -15.47 7.52 -7.07
N SER A 344 -15.35 7.99 -8.32
CA SER A 344 -16.47 8.01 -9.30
C SER A 344 -16.81 6.62 -9.83
N THR A 345 -15.84 5.72 -9.86
CA THR A 345 -15.98 4.30 -10.23
C THR A 345 -15.32 3.41 -9.19
N ARG A 346 -15.69 2.13 -9.15
CA ARG A 346 -15.09 1.14 -8.24
C ARG A 346 -13.57 1.13 -8.42
N GLY A 347 -12.84 1.57 -7.40
CA GLY A 347 -11.39 1.48 -7.35
C GLY A 347 -10.86 0.38 -6.45
N TRP A 348 -9.56 0.19 -6.50
CA TRP A 348 -8.83 -0.74 -5.66
C TRP A 348 -8.71 -0.18 -4.25
N SER A 349 -8.95 -1.03 -3.25
CA SER A 349 -8.35 -0.83 -1.93
C SER A 349 -6.89 -1.28 -2.01
N TYR A 350 -6.04 -0.66 -1.21
CA TYR A 350 -4.64 -1.07 -1.10
C TYR A 350 -4.08 -0.67 0.27
N GLY A 351 -3.33 -1.60 0.87
CA GLY A 351 -2.38 -1.35 1.94
C GLY A 351 -1.01 -1.00 1.38
N SER A 352 -0.43 0.10 1.82
CA SER A 352 0.96 0.48 1.54
C SER A 352 1.66 0.91 2.82
N SER A 353 2.98 0.96 2.80
CA SER A 353 3.75 1.31 3.99
C SER A 353 4.87 2.28 3.65
N ILE A 354 5.10 3.27 4.50
CA ILE A 354 6.35 4.03 4.52
C ILE A 354 7.36 3.18 5.27
N THR A 355 8.46 2.85 4.60
CA THR A 355 9.48 1.93 5.10
C THR A 355 10.85 2.62 5.05
N ASP A 356 11.72 2.36 6.04
CA ASP A 356 13.12 2.77 5.96
C ASP A 356 13.84 1.92 4.90
N PRO A 357 14.29 2.49 3.76
CA PRO A 357 14.97 1.73 2.71
C PRO A 357 16.35 1.19 3.14
N ARG A 358 16.89 1.63 4.28
CA ARG A 358 18.16 1.16 4.83
C ARG A 358 17.98 -0.20 5.49
N THR A 359 16.90 -0.42 6.24
CA THR A 359 16.69 -1.57 7.14
C THR A 359 15.43 -2.40 6.87
N GLY A 360 14.50 -1.88 6.06
CA GLY A 360 13.18 -2.51 5.85
C GLY A 360 12.20 -2.33 7.02
N GLU A 361 12.54 -1.53 8.02
CA GLU A 361 11.65 -1.19 9.13
C GLU A 361 10.43 -0.40 8.61
N ILE A 362 9.23 -0.92 8.87
CA ILE A 362 7.99 -0.20 8.55
C ILE A 362 7.80 0.93 9.57
N ILE A 363 7.78 2.17 9.08
CA ILE A 363 7.60 3.38 9.88
C ILE A 363 6.12 3.70 10.03
N LYS A 364 5.33 3.50 8.96
CA LYS A 364 3.89 3.76 8.94
C LYS A 364 3.17 2.86 7.97
N GLY A 365 2.14 2.17 8.44
CA GLY A 365 1.10 1.55 7.63
C GLY A 365 0.06 2.57 7.17
N HIS A 366 -0.26 2.53 5.88
CA HIS A 366 -1.20 3.43 5.21
C HIS A 366 -2.18 2.62 4.37
N VAL A 367 -3.39 2.43 4.88
CA VAL A 367 -4.44 1.62 4.24
C VAL A 367 -5.47 2.54 3.60
N SER A 368 -5.77 2.32 2.31
CA SER A 368 -6.82 3.04 1.58
C SER A 368 -7.99 2.11 1.25
N LEU A 369 -9.18 2.40 1.79
CA LEU A 369 -10.37 1.58 1.57
C LEU A 369 -11.44 2.30 0.75
N GLY A 370 -11.80 1.71 -0.39
CA GLY A 370 -12.75 2.29 -1.34
C GLY A 370 -14.23 2.10 -0.95
N SER A 371 -14.99 3.19 -0.92
CA SER A 371 -16.38 3.18 -0.45
C SER A 371 -17.38 2.45 -1.35
N LEU A 372 -17.03 2.20 -2.61
CA LEU A 372 -17.93 1.57 -3.58
C LEU A 372 -17.91 0.03 -3.51
N ARG A 373 -16.92 -0.57 -2.81
CA ARG A 373 -16.78 -2.03 -2.75
C ARG A 373 -18.01 -2.70 -2.15
N ILE A 374 -18.49 -2.18 -1.02
CA ILE A 374 -19.69 -2.68 -0.34
C ILE A 374 -20.93 -2.68 -1.23
N ARG A 375 -21.06 -1.70 -2.15
CA ARG A 375 -22.20 -1.62 -3.08
C ARG A 375 -22.15 -2.73 -4.13
N GLN A 376 -20.96 -3.11 -4.58
CA GLN A 376 -20.80 -4.22 -5.51
C GLN A 376 -21.14 -5.55 -4.84
N ASP A 377 -20.64 -5.78 -3.62
CA ASP A 377 -20.92 -7.03 -2.91
C ASP A 377 -22.42 -7.11 -2.57
N PHE A 378 -23.05 -6.00 -2.20
CA PHE A 378 -24.50 -5.91 -2.07
C PHE A 378 -25.23 -6.29 -3.37
N MET A 379 -24.80 -5.73 -4.51
CA MET A 379 -25.42 -6.00 -5.81
C MET A 379 -25.21 -7.45 -6.28
N ILE A 380 -24.07 -8.08 -5.95
CA ILE A 380 -23.86 -9.51 -6.22
C ILE A 380 -24.89 -10.35 -5.45
N ALA A 381 -25.10 -10.07 -4.15
CA ALA A 381 -26.15 -10.76 -3.39
C ALA A 381 -27.55 -10.46 -3.96
N GLN A 382 -27.84 -9.21 -4.30
CA GLN A 382 -29.12 -8.79 -4.91
C GLN A 382 -29.42 -9.59 -6.18
N ALA A 383 -28.42 -9.79 -7.02
CA ALA A 383 -28.54 -10.52 -8.28
C ALA A 383 -28.79 -12.01 -8.06
N LEU A 384 -28.14 -12.61 -7.05
CA LEU A 384 -28.25 -14.03 -6.74
C LEU A 384 -29.55 -14.39 -6.00
N MET A 385 -30.11 -13.46 -5.23
CA MET A 385 -31.31 -13.72 -4.43
C MET A 385 -32.56 -13.94 -5.29
N ASN A 386 -33.44 -14.83 -4.82
CA ASN A 386 -34.74 -15.06 -5.42
C ASN A 386 -35.71 -13.93 -5.04
N GLN A 387 -36.00 -13.04 -6.00
CA GLN A 387 -37.01 -11.97 -5.87
C GLN A 387 -36.88 -11.17 -4.56
N PRO A 388 -35.70 -10.61 -4.24
CA PRO A 388 -35.41 -10.01 -2.95
C PRO A 388 -36.40 -8.92 -2.53
N PHE A 389 -37.02 -8.21 -3.46
CA PHE A 389 -37.95 -7.12 -3.16
C PHE A 389 -39.43 -7.46 -3.44
N GLY A 390 -39.76 -8.70 -3.80
CA GLY A 390 -41.12 -9.09 -4.22
C GLY A 390 -42.19 -8.95 -3.14
N GLU A 391 -41.81 -9.05 -1.86
CA GLU A 391 -42.71 -8.81 -0.73
C GLU A 391 -42.59 -7.39 -0.17
N ARG A 392 -41.37 -6.81 -0.18
CA ARG A 392 -41.06 -5.50 0.42
C ARG A 392 -39.73 -4.93 -0.09
N ASP A 393 -39.69 -3.62 -0.33
CA ASP A 393 -38.49 -2.90 -0.81
C ASP A 393 -37.36 -2.75 0.22
N ASP A 394 -37.65 -2.98 1.51
CA ASP A 394 -36.70 -2.81 2.62
C ASP A 394 -35.96 -4.10 3.00
N ASN A 395 -36.10 -5.19 2.22
CA ASN A 395 -35.41 -6.47 2.43
C ASN A 395 -33.90 -6.41 2.07
N ASN A 396 -33.17 -5.52 2.71
CA ASN A 396 -31.75 -5.27 2.43
C ASN A 396 -30.79 -6.10 3.28
N GLN A 397 -31.26 -6.69 4.38
CA GLN A 397 -30.40 -7.24 5.42
C GLN A 397 -29.49 -8.39 4.91
N PRO A 398 -29.97 -9.40 4.16
CA PRO A 398 -29.10 -10.49 3.71
C PRO A 398 -27.97 -10.00 2.78
N MET A 399 -28.29 -9.06 1.88
CA MET A 399 -27.30 -8.44 0.99
C MET A 399 -26.29 -7.59 1.77
N LEU A 400 -26.77 -6.86 2.79
CA LEU A 400 -25.92 -6.06 3.67
C LEU A 400 -24.99 -6.93 4.51
N ASP A 401 -25.49 -8.06 5.05
CA ASP A 401 -24.70 -8.99 5.86
C ASP A 401 -23.53 -9.57 5.05
N MET A 402 -23.79 -10.04 3.83
CA MET A 402 -22.73 -10.54 2.94
C MET A 402 -21.72 -9.43 2.61
N ALA A 403 -22.20 -8.22 2.30
CA ALA A 403 -21.33 -7.11 1.96
C ALA A 403 -20.46 -6.68 3.17
N LEU A 404 -21.01 -6.68 4.39
CA LEU A 404 -20.27 -6.38 5.61
C LEU A 404 -19.27 -7.49 5.98
N ALA A 405 -19.59 -8.76 5.72
CA ALA A 405 -18.65 -9.87 5.86
C ALA A 405 -17.42 -9.66 4.95
N ARG A 406 -17.62 -9.21 3.70
CA ARG A 406 -16.51 -8.86 2.81
C ARG A 406 -15.69 -7.68 3.34
N ILE A 407 -16.34 -6.67 3.89
CA ILE A 407 -15.67 -5.49 4.44
C ILE A 407 -14.75 -5.85 5.62
N ARG A 408 -15.17 -6.79 6.49
CA ARG A 408 -14.30 -7.31 7.57
C ARG A 408 -13.05 -7.95 6.99
N GLN A 409 -13.21 -8.88 6.06
CA GLN A 409 -12.07 -9.55 5.42
C GLN A 409 -11.16 -8.57 4.68
N LEU A 410 -11.73 -7.60 3.97
CA LEU A 410 -10.97 -6.57 3.27
C LEU A 410 -10.12 -5.72 4.24
N SER A 411 -10.68 -5.35 5.40
CA SER A 411 -9.92 -4.65 6.44
C SER A 411 -8.70 -5.44 6.88
N ALA A 412 -8.89 -6.73 7.20
CA ALA A 412 -7.79 -7.62 7.59
C ALA A 412 -6.75 -7.75 6.46
N HIS A 413 -7.20 -7.95 5.22
CA HIS A 413 -6.36 -8.09 4.04
C HIS A 413 -5.42 -6.89 3.85
N GLU A 414 -5.97 -5.68 3.79
CA GLU A 414 -5.17 -4.49 3.52
C GLU A 414 -4.21 -4.16 4.66
N ILE A 415 -4.62 -4.41 5.92
CA ILE A 415 -3.71 -4.29 7.07
C ILE A 415 -2.56 -5.30 6.94
N GLY A 416 -2.81 -6.52 6.47
CA GLY A 416 -1.78 -7.54 6.28
C GLY A 416 -0.64 -7.09 5.37
N HIS A 417 -0.95 -6.41 4.27
CA HIS A 417 0.08 -5.78 3.43
C HIS A 417 0.94 -4.79 4.20
N THR A 418 0.31 -3.97 5.04
CA THR A 418 1.03 -2.97 5.84
C THR A 418 1.78 -3.54 7.04
N LEU A 419 1.53 -4.81 7.38
CA LEU A 419 2.33 -5.59 8.33
C LEU A 419 3.52 -6.29 7.67
N GLY A 420 3.65 -6.22 6.33
CA GLY A 420 4.75 -6.80 5.58
C GLY A 420 4.40 -8.08 4.80
N PHE A 421 3.12 -8.42 4.65
CA PHE A 421 2.72 -9.70 4.02
C PHE A 421 2.26 -9.54 2.57
N ALA A 422 2.73 -10.46 1.72
CA ALA A 422 2.29 -10.62 0.34
C ALA A 422 1.02 -11.47 0.25
N HIS A 423 0.39 -11.49 -0.93
CA HIS A 423 -0.78 -12.32 -1.17
C HIS A 423 -0.45 -13.81 -1.09
N ASN A 424 -1.42 -14.61 -0.65
CA ASN A 424 -1.38 -16.07 -0.77
C ASN A 424 -2.57 -16.57 -1.58
N PHE A 425 -2.38 -16.77 -2.88
CA PHE A 425 -3.43 -17.21 -3.81
C PHE A 425 -3.68 -18.72 -3.80
N ALA A 426 -2.98 -19.47 -2.95
CA ALA A 426 -3.24 -20.89 -2.74
C ALA A 426 -4.16 -21.15 -1.54
N ALA A 427 -4.59 -20.08 -0.84
CA ALA A 427 -5.32 -20.20 0.42
C ALA A 427 -6.77 -20.68 0.24
N SER A 428 -7.42 -20.37 -0.88
CA SER A 428 -8.75 -20.86 -1.25
C SER A 428 -8.80 -22.39 -1.28
N THR A 429 -7.68 -23.05 -1.63
CA THR A 429 -7.60 -24.51 -1.78
C THR A 429 -7.40 -25.29 -0.48
N ASN A 430 -7.15 -24.59 0.64
CA ASN A 430 -6.84 -25.20 1.93
C ASN A 430 -7.64 -24.53 3.07
N ASP A 431 -8.97 -24.54 2.92
CA ASP A 431 -9.93 -24.04 3.91
C ASP A 431 -9.75 -22.54 4.22
N ARG A 432 -9.58 -21.75 3.14
CA ARG A 432 -9.43 -20.28 3.20
C ARG A 432 -8.38 -19.85 4.22
N ALA A 433 -7.23 -20.54 4.18
CA ALA A 433 -6.20 -20.48 5.23
C ALA A 433 -5.60 -19.09 5.48
N SER A 434 -5.86 -18.08 4.65
CA SER A 434 -5.26 -16.76 4.74
C SER A 434 -6.26 -15.66 4.36
N VAL A 435 -6.27 -14.57 5.13
CA VAL A 435 -6.93 -13.33 4.71
C VAL A 435 -6.20 -12.65 3.55
N MET A 436 -4.97 -13.05 3.25
CA MET A 436 -4.14 -12.52 2.15
C MET A 436 -4.51 -13.08 0.77
N ASP A 437 -5.60 -13.83 0.66
CA ASP A 437 -6.16 -14.29 -0.60
C ASP A 437 -7.17 -13.29 -1.20
N TYR A 438 -7.57 -13.51 -2.46
CA TYR A 438 -8.70 -12.86 -3.11
C TYR A 438 -9.85 -13.85 -3.28
N PRO A 439 -10.63 -14.18 -2.24
CA PRO A 439 -11.69 -15.16 -2.41
C PRO A 439 -12.87 -14.58 -3.17
N HIS A 440 -13.48 -15.42 -4.01
CA HIS A 440 -14.82 -15.21 -4.53
C HIS A 440 -15.87 -15.48 -3.43
N PRO A 441 -17.06 -14.87 -3.42
CA PRO A 441 -18.09 -15.26 -2.46
C PRO A 441 -18.42 -16.76 -2.60
N ASP A 442 -18.24 -17.49 -1.51
CA ASP A 442 -18.55 -18.92 -1.38
C ASP A 442 -20.04 -19.13 -1.08
N ILE A 443 -20.82 -19.34 -2.14
CA ILE A 443 -22.27 -19.46 -2.07
C ILE A 443 -22.65 -20.93 -2.15
N ASN A 444 -23.43 -21.40 -1.18
CA ASN A 444 -23.81 -22.80 -1.11
C ASN A 444 -25.24 -23.01 -1.62
N LEU A 445 -25.46 -24.06 -2.43
CA LEU A 445 -26.80 -24.48 -2.84
C LEU A 445 -27.35 -25.50 -1.82
N LYS A 446 -28.40 -25.12 -1.07
CA LYS A 446 -29.06 -25.99 -0.08
C LYS A 446 -30.54 -26.14 -0.40
N GLN A 447 -30.99 -27.36 -0.69
CA GLN A 447 -32.41 -27.67 -0.89
C GLN A 447 -33.11 -26.75 -1.93
N GLY A 448 -32.39 -26.35 -2.99
CA GLY A 448 -32.92 -25.46 -4.03
C GLY A 448 -32.90 -23.97 -3.68
N THR A 449 -32.26 -23.57 -2.58
CA THR A 449 -32.04 -22.15 -2.21
C THR A 449 -30.57 -21.84 -2.04
N LEU A 450 -30.19 -20.59 -2.29
CA LEU A 450 -28.82 -20.11 -2.12
C LEU A 450 -28.59 -19.62 -0.68
N ASP A 451 -27.50 -20.07 -0.08
CA ASP A 451 -27.07 -19.72 1.28
C ASP A 451 -25.81 -18.85 1.23
N PHE A 452 -25.93 -17.63 1.78
CA PHE A 452 -24.88 -16.61 1.82
C PHE A 452 -24.13 -16.57 3.15
N SER A 453 -24.53 -17.38 4.14
CA SER A 453 -24.00 -17.30 5.52
C SER A 453 -22.50 -17.58 5.65
N LYS A 454 -21.91 -18.24 4.64
CA LYS A 454 -20.47 -18.57 4.57
C LYS A 454 -19.75 -17.94 3.39
N ALA A 455 -20.35 -16.92 2.76
CA ALA A 455 -19.78 -16.24 1.59
C ALA A 455 -18.34 -15.75 1.81
N TYR A 456 -18.01 -15.34 3.03
CA TYR A 456 -16.65 -14.98 3.44
C TYR A 456 -16.34 -15.55 4.81
N ASP A 457 -15.06 -15.85 5.04
CA ASP A 457 -14.61 -16.43 6.30
C ASP A 457 -14.54 -15.40 7.44
N THR A 458 -14.47 -15.87 8.68
CA THR A 458 -14.42 -15.05 9.89
C THR A 458 -13.16 -15.34 10.71
N GLY A 459 -12.39 -14.29 11.01
CA GLY A 459 -11.18 -14.39 11.82
C GLY A 459 -9.90 -14.44 10.98
N ILE A 460 -8.76 -14.61 11.66
CA ILE A 460 -7.47 -14.75 10.98
C ILE A 460 -7.25 -16.20 10.54
N GLY A 461 -6.70 -16.38 9.35
CA GLY A 461 -6.39 -17.69 8.81
C GLY A 461 -5.19 -18.36 9.48
N VAL A 462 -5.10 -19.68 9.35
CA VAL A 462 -3.97 -20.45 9.91
C VAL A 462 -2.63 -20.14 9.22
N TRP A 463 -2.63 -19.82 7.93
CA TRP A 463 -1.45 -19.38 7.20
C TRP A 463 -0.97 -18.00 7.68
N ASP A 464 -1.89 -17.09 7.99
CA ASP A 464 -1.53 -15.76 8.49
C ASP A 464 -0.76 -15.84 9.82
N LYS A 465 -1.10 -16.83 10.67
CA LYS A 465 -0.35 -17.13 11.90
C LYS A 465 1.06 -17.61 11.61
N VAL A 466 1.26 -18.41 10.54
CA VAL A 466 2.58 -18.85 10.09
C VAL A 466 3.40 -17.66 9.60
N ALA A 467 2.81 -16.78 8.79
CA ALA A 467 3.47 -15.57 8.31
C ALA A 467 3.88 -14.65 9.48
N VAL A 468 3.01 -14.45 10.46
CA VAL A 468 3.33 -13.69 11.69
C VAL A 468 4.41 -14.40 12.52
N ALA A 469 4.37 -15.72 12.67
CA ALA A 469 5.41 -16.46 13.37
C ALA A 469 6.78 -16.31 12.70
N TYR A 470 6.84 -16.47 11.38
CA TYR A 470 8.08 -16.24 10.64
C TYR A 470 8.56 -14.80 10.82
N SER A 471 7.68 -13.81 10.73
CA SER A 471 8.08 -12.40 10.65
C SER A 471 8.25 -11.71 12.00
N TYR A 472 7.61 -12.18 13.08
CA TYR A 472 7.57 -11.47 14.36
C TYR A 472 7.93 -12.31 15.59
N SER A 473 8.14 -13.62 15.48
CA SER A 473 8.58 -14.41 16.65
C SER A 473 9.94 -13.94 17.18
N HIS A 474 10.06 -13.91 18.50
CA HIS A 474 11.33 -13.81 19.21
C HIS A 474 11.76 -15.18 19.68
N PHE A 475 13.05 -15.45 19.54
CA PHE A 475 13.67 -16.69 19.96
C PHE A 475 14.53 -16.45 21.20
N PRO A 476 14.62 -17.42 22.13
CA PRO A 476 15.53 -17.32 23.26
C PRO A 476 16.98 -17.09 22.82
N GLU A 477 17.76 -16.41 23.64
CA GLU A 477 19.19 -16.20 23.40
C GLU A 477 19.92 -17.53 23.15
N GLY A 478 20.79 -17.56 22.14
CA GLY A 478 21.51 -18.76 21.72
C GLY A 478 20.74 -19.71 20.80
N THR A 479 19.48 -19.41 20.48
CA THR A 479 18.73 -20.16 19.44
C THR A 479 19.29 -19.83 18.06
N ASP A 480 19.50 -20.86 17.23
CA ASP A 480 19.74 -20.66 15.80
C ASP A 480 18.44 -20.17 15.14
N GLU A 481 18.38 -18.87 14.85
CA GLU A 481 17.19 -18.25 14.24
C GLU A 481 16.87 -18.87 12.87
N GLN A 482 17.88 -19.22 12.07
CA GLN A 482 17.65 -19.80 10.76
C GLN A 482 17.00 -21.18 10.86
N GLU A 483 17.46 -22.03 11.79
CA GLU A 483 16.85 -23.34 12.05
C GLU A 483 15.41 -23.18 12.56
N ALA A 484 15.18 -22.26 13.50
CA ALA A 484 13.85 -22.03 14.08
C ALA A 484 12.84 -21.50 13.04
N LEU A 485 13.26 -20.56 12.18
CA LEU A 485 12.44 -20.05 11.09
C LEU A 485 12.14 -21.11 10.03
N ASN A 486 13.12 -21.96 9.67
CA ASN A 486 12.89 -23.09 8.78
C ASN A 486 11.88 -24.07 9.35
N LYS A 487 11.97 -24.35 10.66
CA LYS A 487 11.02 -25.22 11.34
C LYS A 487 9.58 -24.71 11.23
N ILE A 488 9.34 -23.41 11.40
CA ILE A 488 8.00 -22.80 11.24
C ILE A 488 7.43 -23.11 9.85
N LEU A 489 8.24 -22.93 8.80
CA LEU A 489 7.83 -23.15 7.42
C LEU A 489 7.62 -24.65 7.11
N ASP A 490 8.50 -25.50 7.64
CA ASP A 490 8.40 -26.95 7.46
C ASP A 490 7.20 -27.55 8.19
N ASP A 491 6.87 -27.06 9.39
CA ASP A 491 5.69 -27.48 10.14
C ASP A 491 4.41 -27.07 9.39
N ALA A 492 4.34 -25.83 8.90
CA ALA A 492 3.22 -25.33 8.10
C ALA A 492 2.99 -26.16 6.83
N ARG A 493 4.08 -26.56 6.17
CA ARG A 493 4.01 -27.45 5.00
C ARG A 493 3.52 -28.85 5.38
N GLN A 494 3.98 -29.40 6.49
CA GLN A 494 3.59 -30.74 6.94
C GLN A 494 2.09 -30.83 7.29
N THR A 495 1.47 -29.72 7.71
CA THR A 495 0.02 -29.62 7.92
C THR A 495 -0.76 -29.37 6.65
N GLY A 496 -0.09 -29.27 5.48
CA GLY A 496 -0.72 -29.11 4.17
C GLY A 496 -0.96 -27.66 3.75
N LEU A 497 -0.47 -26.68 4.52
CA LEU A 497 -0.55 -25.28 4.11
C LEU A 497 0.36 -24.98 2.93
N ARG A 498 -0.09 -24.06 2.07
CA ARG A 498 0.59 -23.71 0.82
C ARG A 498 0.67 -22.21 0.65
N TYR A 499 1.68 -21.78 -0.10
CA TYR A 499 1.92 -20.39 -0.42
C TYR A 499 2.32 -20.21 -1.86
N ILE A 500 1.55 -19.39 -2.58
CA ILE A 500 1.82 -18.99 -3.96
C ILE A 500 1.54 -17.50 -4.09
N SER A 501 2.54 -16.78 -4.55
CA SER A 501 2.53 -15.31 -4.63
C SER A 501 1.92 -14.79 -5.94
N ASP A 502 1.77 -13.48 -6.03
CA ASP A 502 1.32 -12.76 -7.22
C ASP A 502 2.04 -13.17 -8.52
N GLN A 503 3.34 -13.43 -8.46
CA GLN A 503 4.16 -13.72 -9.64
C GLN A 503 3.70 -15.00 -10.37
N ASP A 504 3.15 -15.95 -9.63
CA ASP A 504 2.73 -17.27 -10.14
C ASP A 504 1.21 -17.41 -10.23
N ALA A 505 0.44 -16.44 -9.71
CA ALA A 505 -1.02 -16.49 -9.73
C ALA A 505 -1.66 -15.47 -10.69
N ARG A 506 -1.12 -14.25 -10.78
CA ARG A 506 -1.75 -13.17 -11.58
C ARG A 506 -1.59 -13.31 -13.09
N PRO A 507 -0.42 -13.69 -13.65
CA PRO A 507 -0.27 -13.76 -15.09
C PRO A 507 -1.27 -14.74 -15.71
N ALA A 508 -1.90 -14.35 -16.83
CA ALA A 508 -2.86 -15.22 -17.52
C ALA A 508 -2.24 -16.57 -17.97
N GLY A 509 -0.94 -16.58 -18.28
CA GLY A 509 -0.18 -17.77 -18.63
C GLY A 509 0.55 -18.43 -17.47
N SER A 510 0.19 -18.15 -16.21
CA SER A 510 0.82 -18.81 -15.07
C SER A 510 0.45 -20.29 -15.02
N ALA A 511 1.42 -21.13 -14.63
CA ALA A 511 1.26 -22.58 -14.69
C ALA A 511 0.70 -23.17 -13.39
N HIS A 512 0.67 -22.41 -12.28
CA HIS A 512 0.31 -22.97 -10.98
C HIS A 512 -1.18 -23.32 -10.89
N VAL A 513 -1.49 -24.57 -10.58
CA VAL A 513 -2.87 -25.08 -10.70
C VAL A 513 -3.77 -24.80 -9.50
N LEU A 514 -3.21 -24.32 -8.40
CA LEU A 514 -3.94 -23.99 -7.17
C LEU A 514 -3.79 -22.51 -6.78
N GLY A 515 -3.16 -21.68 -7.62
CA GLY A 515 -2.85 -20.29 -7.29
C GLY A 515 -3.66 -19.35 -8.17
N HIS A 516 -4.89 -19.01 -7.77
CA HIS A 516 -5.79 -18.21 -8.60
C HIS A 516 -6.42 -17.05 -7.82
N LEU A 517 -6.93 -16.08 -8.57
CA LEU A 517 -7.61 -14.93 -8.00
C LEU A 517 -9.11 -15.14 -8.17
N TRP A 518 -9.89 -14.82 -7.13
CA TRP A 518 -11.34 -14.94 -7.14
C TRP A 518 -11.79 -16.36 -7.47
N ASP A 519 -11.16 -17.34 -6.84
CA ASP A 519 -11.58 -18.74 -6.87
C ASP A 519 -11.95 -19.24 -5.47
N ASN A 520 -12.57 -20.42 -5.44
CA ASN A 520 -12.91 -21.17 -4.25
C ASN A 520 -12.65 -22.67 -4.50
N GLY A 521 -12.75 -23.45 -3.43
CA GLY A 521 -12.70 -24.89 -3.49
C GLY A 521 -11.30 -25.46 -3.71
N SER A 522 -11.18 -26.78 -3.59
CA SER A 522 -9.91 -27.49 -3.75
C SER A 522 -9.58 -27.86 -5.21
N SER A 523 -10.55 -27.66 -6.12
CA SER A 523 -10.46 -28.01 -7.52
C SER A 523 -11.18 -26.97 -8.37
N ALA A 524 -10.41 -26.18 -9.12
CA ALA A 524 -10.98 -25.09 -9.91
C ALA A 524 -12.08 -25.56 -10.89
N ALA A 525 -11.91 -26.75 -11.46
CA ALA A 525 -12.89 -27.34 -12.39
C ALA A 525 -14.18 -27.79 -11.70
N GLU A 526 -14.11 -28.31 -10.46
CA GLU A 526 -15.31 -28.75 -9.73
C GLU A 526 -16.08 -27.51 -9.23
N GLU A 527 -15.37 -26.51 -8.71
CA GLU A 527 -15.97 -25.22 -8.35
C GLU A 527 -16.62 -24.52 -9.55
N LEU A 528 -16.05 -24.63 -10.77
CA LEU A 528 -16.67 -24.06 -11.96
C LEU A 528 -18.05 -24.66 -12.23
N GLU A 529 -18.21 -25.97 -12.06
CA GLU A 529 -19.50 -26.64 -12.23
C GLU A 529 -20.50 -26.18 -11.17
N GLU A 530 -20.09 -26.09 -9.91
CA GLU A 530 -20.94 -25.61 -8.81
C GLU A 530 -21.40 -24.16 -9.04
N VAL A 531 -20.48 -23.30 -9.49
CA VAL A 531 -20.79 -21.90 -9.81
C VAL A 531 -21.73 -21.78 -11.01
N LEU A 532 -21.62 -22.67 -12.01
CA LEU A 532 -22.58 -22.74 -13.12
C LEU A 532 -23.98 -23.16 -12.64
N ASP A 533 -24.09 -24.13 -11.73
CA ASP A 533 -25.37 -24.53 -11.14
C ASP A 533 -26.02 -23.40 -10.32
N ILE A 534 -25.22 -22.69 -9.50
CA ILE A 534 -25.66 -21.51 -8.76
C ILE A 534 -26.16 -20.43 -9.71
N ARG A 535 -25.38 -20.12 -10.75
CA ARG A 535 -25.73 -19.14 -11.78
C ARG A 535 -27.05 -19.52 -12.46
N LYS A 536 -27.22 -20.77 -12.87
CA LYS A 536 -28.43 -21.26 -13.54
C LYS A 536 -29.67 -21.09 -12.68
N LEU A 537 -29.59 -21.45 -11.39
CA LEU A 537 -30.69 -21.26 -10.46
C LEU A 537 -31.03 -19.77 -10.27
N ALA A 538 -30.01 -18.94 -10.03
CA ALA A 538 -30.20 -17.51 -9.82
C ALA A 538 -30.78 -16.82 -11.07
N ILE A 539 -30.35 -17.18 -12.27
CA ILE A 539 -30.93 -16.70 -13.53
C ILE A 539 -32.40 -17.12 -13.65
N THR A 540 -32.74 -18.37 -13.29
CA THR A 540 -34.13 -18.86 -13.31
C THR A 540 -35.04 -18.07 -12.37
N ASN A 541 -34.50 -17.62 -11.23
CA ASN A 541 -35.23 -16.85 -10.23
C ASN A 541 -35.24 -15.34 -10.51
N PHE A 542 -34.41 -14.85 -11.43
CA PHE A 542 -34.24 -13.43 -11.69
C PHE A 542 -35.50 -12.83 -12.33
N SER A 543 -36.00 -11.74 -11.75
CA SER A 543 -37.24 -11.09 -12.20
C SER A 543 -37.24 -9.58 -11.96
N ALA A 544 -38.35 -8.92 -12.28
CA ALA A 544 -38.57 -7.51 -11.94
C ALA A 544 -38.42 -7.22 -10.42
N GLU A 545 -38.66 -8.23 -9.58
CA GLU A 545 -38.55 -8.13 -8.11
C GLU A 545 -37.11 -8.22 -7.59
N ASN A 546 -36.12 -8.29 -8.49
CA ASN A 546 -34.71 -8.05 -8.16
C ASN A 546 -34.37 -6.56 -8.07
N ILE A 547 -35.27 -5.66 -8.44
CA ILE A 547 -35.18 -4.20 -8.20
C ILE A 547 -36.35 -3.74 -7.33
N ARG A 548 -36.22 -2.56 -6.71
CA ARG A 548 -37.27 -1.99 -5.86
C ARG A 548 -38.42 -1.43 -6.67
N SER A 549 -39.56 -1.27 -6.01
CA SER A 549 -40.71 -0.54 -6.55
C SER A 549 -40.30 0.86 -7.03
N TYR A 550 -40.89 1.29 -8.16
CA TYR A 550 -40.65 2.60 -8.79
C TYR A 550 -39.23 2.83 -9.34
N GLN A 551 -38.38 1.80 -9.45
CA GLN A 551 -37.15 1.87 -10.24
C GLN A 551 -37.41 1.60 -11.72
N PRO A 552 -36.67 2.24 -12.65
CA PRO A 552 -36.73 1.90 -14.06
C PRO A 552 -36.26 0.45 -14.32
N TYR A 553 -36.95 -0.26 -15.22
CA TYR A 553 -36.57 -1.62 -15.63
C TYR A 553 -35.13 -1.73 -16.16
N THR A 554 -34.56 -0.65 -16.71
CA THR A 554 -33.16 -0.62 -17.18
C THR A 554 -32.16 -0.92 -16.06
N VAL A 555 -32.53 -0.72 -14.79
CA VAL A 555 -31.68 -1.09 -13.64
C VAL A 555 -31.48 -2.61 -13.52
N LEU A 556 -32.37 -3.42 -14.09
CA LEU A 556 -32.18 -4.87 -14.14
C LEU A 556 -30.89 -5.24 -14.88
N GLU A 557 -30.47 -4.48 -15.89
CA GLU A 557 -29.22 -4.73 -16.62
C GLU A 557 -28.02 -4.65 -15.66
N ASP A 558 -27.95 -3.59 -14.83
CA ASP A 558 -26.88 -3.40 -13.86
C ASP A 558 -26.82 -4.54 -12.83
N VAL A 559 -27.98 -5.00 -12.36
CA VAL A 559 -28.10 -6.10 -11.39
C VAL A 559 -27.82 -7.45 -12.04
N PHE A 560 -28.21 -7.67 -13.30
CA PHE A 560 -28.06 -8.95 -13.99
C PHE A 560 -26.62 -9.22 -14.40
N VAL A 561 -25.85 -8.20 -14.80
CA VAL A 561 -24.44 -8.34 -15.25
C VAL A 561 -23.55 -9.13 -14.27
N PRO A 562 -23.49 -8.84 -12.95
CA PRO A 562 -22.68 -9.64 -12.02
C PRO A 562 -23.16 -11.10 -11.88
N LEU A 563 -24.45 -11.37 -12.02
CA LEU A 563 -24.99 -12.73 -12.06
C LEU A 563 -24.59 -13.46 -13.35
N TYR A 564 -24.78 -12.81 -14.50
CA TYR A 564 -24.45 -13.40 -15.80
C TYR A 564 -22.97 -13.79 -15.86
N PHE A 565 -22.08 -12.94 -15.35
CA PHE A 565 -20.63 -13.17 -15.31
C PHE A 565 -20.11 -13.83 -14.03
N PHE A 566 -20.99 -14.41 -13.20
CA PHE A 566 -20.60 -14.96 -11.89
C PHE A 566 -19.50 -16.04 -11.98
N HIS A 567 -19.45 -16.79 -13.09
CA HIS A 567 -18.48 -17.87 -13.33
C HIS A 567 -17.13 -17.42 -13.94
N ARG A 568 -16.97 -16.14 -14.32
CA ARG A 568 -15.86 -15.71 -15.20
C ARG A 568 -14.47 -15.96 -14.60
N TYR A 569 -14.26 -15.69 -13.31
CA TYR A 569 -12.95 -15.85 -12.67
C TYR A 569 -12.65 -17.33 -12.41
N GLN A 570 -13.67 -18.10 -12.06
CA GLN A 570 -13.54 -19.55 -11.93
C GLN A 570 -13.21 -20.23 -13.27
N THR A 571 -13.68 -19.66 -14.38
CA THR A 571 -13.30 -20.08 -15.74
C THR A 571 -11.81 -19.81 -16.01
N GLU A 572 -11.30 -18.63 -15.65
CA GLU A 572 -9.87 -18.29 -15.76
C GLU A 572 -9.00 -19.23 -14.91
N ALA A 573 -9.42 -19.54 -13.67
CA ALA A 573 -8.75 -20.51 -12.80
C ALA A 573 -8.71 -21.92 -13.42
N THR A 574 -9.84 -22.37 -13.96
CA THR A 574 -9.95 -23.69 -14.62
C THR A 574 -9.09 -23.79 -15.87
N ALA A 575 -8.96 -22.71 -16.64
CA ALA A 575 -8.14 -22.66 -17.85
C ALA A 575 -6.67 -23.00 -17.56
N LYS A 576 -6.14 -22.53 -16.42
CA LYS A 576 -4.76 -22.76 -15.99
C LYS A 576 -4.47 -24.20 -15.56
N VAL A 577 -5.51 -25.01 -15.33
CA VAL A 577 -5.34 -26.44 -15.02
C VAL A 577 -4.89 -27.22 -16.26
N VAL A 578 -5.30 -26.81 -17.46
CA VAL A 578 -4.93 -27.46 -18.72
C VAL A 578 -3.48 -27.14 -19.05
N GLY A 579 -2.61 -28.16 -19.10
CA GLY A 579 -1.17 -27.98 -19.22
C GLY A 579 -0.47 -27.42 -17.97
N GLY A 580 -1.18 -27.32 -16.85
CA GLY A 580 -0.67 -26.74 -15.61
C GLY A 580 0.30 -27.62 -14.82
N LEU A 581 0.94 -27.00 -13.84
CA LEU A 581 1.93 -27.56 -12.93
C LEU A 581 1.50 -27.34 -11.46
N ASP A 582 1.84 -28.29 -10.60
CA ASP A 582 1.80 -28.14 -9.13
C ASP A 582 3.26 -28.06 -8.65
N TYR A 583 3.66 -26.91 -8.12
CA TYR A 583 5.02 -26.63 -7.67
C TYR A 583 5.02 -25.77 -6.40
N ASN A 584 6.09 -25.89 -5.61
CA ASN A 584 6.28 -25.05 -4.42
C ASN A 584 7.53 -24.20 -4.59
N TYR A 585 7.71 -23.18 -3.75
CA TYR A 585 8.97 -22.44 -3.62
C TYR A 585 10.02 -23.25 -2.85
N ALA A 586 10.33 -24.45 -3.36
CA ALA A 586 11.24 -25.39 -2.75
C ALA A 586 12.67 -24.83 -2.68
N VAL A 587 13.33 -25.03 -1.55
CA VAL A 587 14.73 -24.69 -1.30
C VAL A 587 15.55 -25.96 -1.09
N ARG A 588 16.85 -25.91 -1.40
CA ARG A 588 17.71 -27.09 -1.26
C ARG A 588 17.73 -27.55 0.20
N GLY A 589 17.33 -28.80 0.45
CA GLY A 589 17.34 -29.43 1.77
C GLY A 589 15.97 -29.56 2.44
N ASP A 590 14.94 -28.90 1.92
CA ASP A 590 13.58 -28.93 2.49
C ASP A 590 12.76 -30.18 2.14
N ARG A 591 13.35 -31.09 1.35
CA ARG A 591 12.78 -32.39 0.91
C ARG A 591 11.44 -32.26 0.18
N GLN A 592 11.13 -31.10 -0.38
CA GLN A 592 9.90 -30.87 -1.14
C GLN A 592 9.97 -31.48 -2.55
N GLY A 593 8.83 -31.91 -3.06
CA GLY A 593 8.68 -32.12 -4.50
C GLY A 593 8.79 -30.77 -5.20
N ILE A 594 9.70 -30.64 -6.16
CA ILE A 594 9.99 -29.36 -6.83
C ILE A 594 8.80 -28.95 -7.70
N TRP A 595 8.34 -29.85 -8.55
CA TRP A 595 7.15 -29.65 -9.38
C TRP A 595 6.63 -31.00 -9.90
N LYS A 596 5.36 -31.05 -10.29
CA LYS A 596 4.76 -32.15 -11.06
C LYS A 596 3.74 -31.61 -12.06
N THR A 597 3.59 -32.28 -13.19
CA THR A 597 2.50 -32.00 -14.13
C THR A 597 1.16 -32.43 -13.55
N VAL A 598 0.10 -31.69 -13.84
CA VAL A 598 -1.26 -32.16 -13.53
C VAL A 598 -1.55 -33.45 -14.30
N ASP A 599 -2.21 -34.41 -13.65
CA ASP A 599 -2.55 -35.69 -14.29
C ASP A 599 -3.58 -35.50 -15.41
N LYS A 600 -3.55 -36.42 -16.39
CA LYS A 600 -4.43 -36.40 -17.56
C LYS A 600 -5.92 -36.32 -17.18
N GLY A 601 -6.32 -36.97 -16.09
CA GLY A 601 -7.72 -37.00 -15.64
C GLY A 601 -8.20 -35.62 -15.22
N ARG A 602 -7.44 -34.95 -14.35
CA ARG A 602 -7.74 -33.56 -13.93
C ARG A 602 -7.72 -32.58 -15.10
N GLN A 603 -6.76 -32.69 -16.02
CA GLN A 603 -6.73 -31.84 -17.22
C GLN A 603 -7.95 -32.07 -18.12
N SER A 604 -8.36 -33.33 -18.32
CA SER A 604 -9.52 -33.66 -19.15
C SER A 604 -10.83 -33.17 -18.52
N LYS A 605 -10.97 -33.26 -17.19
CA LYS A 605 -12.11 -32.69 -16.45
C LYS A 605 -12.15 -31.17 -16.60
N ALA A 606 -11.03 -30.48 -16.36
CA ALA A 606 -10.95 -29.03 -16.52
C ALA A 606 -11.33 -28.59 -17.95
N LEU A 607 -10.81 -29.28 -18.97
CA LEU A 607 -11.20 -29.02 -20.36
C LEU A 607 -12.70 -29.21 -20.60
N ALA A 608 -13.29 -30.28 -20.05
CA ALA A 608 -14.73 -30.51 -20.19
C ALA A 608 -15.56 -29.40 -19.53
N SER A 609 -15.20 -28.97 -18.32
CA SER A 609 -15.88 -27.87 -17.63
C SER A 609 -15.71 -26.53 -18.35
N LEU A 610 -14.55 -26.26 -18.93
CA LEU A 610 -14.33 -25.07 -19.78
C LEU A 610 -15.20 -25.07 -21.03
N LEU A 611 -15.37 -26.23 -21.68
CA LEU A 611 -16.20 -26.31 -22.89
C LEU A 611 -17.68 -26.03 -22.58
N LYS A 612 -18.15 -26.31 -21.36
CA LYS A 612 -19.51 -25.95 -20.94
C LYS A 612 -19.74 -24.44 -20.90
N THR A 613 -18.74 -23.64 -20.53
CA THR A 613 -18.88 -22.17 -20.55
C THR A 613 -19.02 -21.61 -21.97
N LEU A 614 -18.80 -22.43 -22.99
CA LEU A 614 -18.99 -22.10 -24.40
C LEU A 614 -20.28 -22.70 -24.98
N ASP A 615 -21.04 -23.46 -24.20
CA ASP A 615 -22.32 -24.02 -24.63
C ASP A 615 -23.32 -22.89 -24.89
N ALA A 616 -24.11 -23.01 -25.95
CA ALA A 616 -25.11 -22.01 -26.31
C ALA A 616 -26.17 -21.87 -25.23
N ASP A 617 -26.53 -22.96 -24.55
CA ASP A 617 -27.50 -22.94 -23.46
C ASP A 617 -26.95 -22.22 -22.21
N GLU A 618 -25.63 -22.26 -21.99
CA GLU A 618 -24.97 -21.55 -20.88
C GLU A 618 -24.77 -20.06 -21.17
N ILE A 619 -24.49 -19.71 -22.42
CA ILE A 619 -24.30 -18.31 -22.87
C ILE A 619 -25.65 -17.59 -23.05
N ALA A 620 -26.73 -18.31 -23.32
CA ALA A 620 -28.03 -17.71 -23.57
C ALA A 620 -28.47 -16.81 -22.40
N ILE A 621 -28.96 -15.62 -22.74
CA ILE A 621 -29.75 -14.79 -21.83
C ILE A 621 -31.21 -15.25 -22.01
N PRO A 622 -31.89 -15.72 -20.94
CA PRO A 622 -33.24 -16.28 -21.05
C PRO A 622 -34.30 -15.29 -21.53
#